data_AF-A0A916JGD8-F1
#
_entry.id   AF-A0A916JGD8-F1
#
_cell.length_a   1.000
_cell.length_b   1.000
_cell.length_c   1.000
_cell.angle_alpha   90.00
_cell.angle_beta   90.00
_cell.angle_gamma   90.00
#
_symmetry.space_group_name_H-M   'P 1'
#
loop_
_entity.id
_entity.type
_entity.pdbx_description
1 polymer ?
#
loop_
_entity_poly.entity_id
_entity_poly.type
_entity_poly.pdbx_seq_one_letter_code
_entity_poly.pdbx_strand_id
1 'polypeptide(L)' 'MIYYFKSKYGLFSIRPQPGADRVQLFLNEEILGSYVNAASAAEDVYIQETGYFEWDYQTDVGRPITLADWHKR' A
#
# COMPACT_ATOMS: atom_id res chain seq x y z
N MET A 1 6.95 10.09 7.03
CA MET A 1 7.71 8.94 6.50
C MET A 1 6.99 8.43 5.27
N ILE A 2 7.69 8.07 4.19
CA ILE A 2 7.07 7.51 2.97
C ILE A 2 7.62 6.09 2.74
N TYR A 3 6.72 5.16 2.37
CA TYR A 3 7.06 3.78 2.04
C TYR A 3 6.72 3.48 0.58
N TYR A 4 7.50 2.62 -0.06
CA TYR A 4 7.31 2.20 -1.44
C TYR A 4 7.43 0.68 -1.61
N PHE A 5 6.54 0.10 -2.41
CA PHE A 5 6.58 -1.31 -2.78
C PHE A 5 6.29 -1.45 -4.28
N LYS A 6 7.24 -2.02 -5.02
CA LYS A 6 7.11 -2.22 -6.47
C LYS A 6 6.49 -3.58 -6.74
N SER A 7 5.34 -3.58 -7.41
CA SER A 7 4.66 -4.79 -7.86
C SER A 7 4.61 -4.86 -9.39
N LYS A 8 4.06 -5.96 -9.93
CA LYS A 8 3.79 -6.08 -11.37
C LYS A 8 2.65 -5.17 -11.86
N TYR A 9 1.83 -4.66 -10.95
CA TYR A 9 0.69 -3.78 -11.26
C TYR A 9 1.01 -2.29 -11.10
N GLY A 10 2.18 -1.98 -10.54
CA GLY A 10 2.61 -0.60 -10.35
C GLY A 10 3.35 -0.39 -9.05
N LEU A 11 3.49 0.89 -8.69
CA LEU A 11 4.15 1.32 -7.47
C LEU A 11 3.12 1.56 -6.38
N PHE A 12 3.07 0.67 -5.39
CA PHE A 12 2.38 1.01 -4.16
C PHE A 12 3.20 2.03 -3.37
N SER A 13 2.54 3.02 -2.80
CA SER A 13 3.17 3.96 -1.90
C SER A 13 2.27 4.35 -0.75
N ILE A 14 2.85 4.45 0.45
CA ILE A 14 2.15 4.90 1.66
C ILE A 14 2.70 6.27 2.01
N ARG A 15 1.84 7.28 1.95
CA ARG A 15 2.22 8.70 2.11
C ARG A 15 1.40 9.33 3.24
N PRO A 16 1.94 10.31 4.00
CA PRO A 16 1.15 11.05 4.99
C PRO A 16 -0.05 11.73 4.34
N GLN A 17 -1.21 11.70 5.01
CA GLN A 17 -2.40 12.41 4.56
C GLN A 17 -2.31 13.89 4.96
N PRO A 18 -2.45 14.85 4.03
CA PRO A 18 -2.42 16.27 4.38
C PRO A 18 -3.53 16.64 5.37
N GLY A 19 -3.15 17.29 6.48
CA GLY A 19 -4.10 17.79 7.48
C GLY A 19 -4.69 16.74 8.42
N ALA A 20 -4.20 15.49 8.41
CA ALA A 20 -4.64 14.43 9.31
C ALA A 20 -3.45 13.60 9.84
N ASP A 21 -3.57 13.07 11.06
CA ASP A 21 -2.63 12.08 11.59
C ASP A 21 -2.97 10.68 11.04
N ARG A 22 -2.93 10.58 9.71
CA ARG A 22 -3.29 9.39 8.94
C ARG A 22 -2.32 9.23 7.78
N VAL A 23 -2.37 8.07 7.13
CA VAL A 23 -1.65 7.81 5.88
C VAL A 23 -2.63 7.44 4.79
N GLN A 24 -2.22 7.61 3.54
CA GLN A 24 -2.96 7.16 2.37
C GLN A 24 -2.14 6.11 1.62
N LEU A 25 -2.83 5.06 1.18
CA LEU A 25 -2.30 4.08 0.25
C LEU A 25 -2.58 4.57 -1.17
N PHE A 26 -1.54 4.54 -1.99
CA PHE A 26 -1.64 4.82 -3.41
C PHE A 26 -1.16 3.63 -4.22
N LEU A 27 -1.77 3.41 -5.38
CA LEU A 27 -1.18 2.65 -6.48
C LEU A 27 -0.90 3.61 -7.63
N ASN A 28 0.37 3.77 -7.96
CA ASN A 28 0.88 4.83 -8.81
C ASN A 28 0.49 6.21 -8.22
N GLU A 29 -0.47 6.91 -8.82
CA GLU A 29 -0.99 8.20 -8.33
C GLU A 29 -2.47 8.14 -7.92
N GLU A 30 -3.08 6.95 -7.95
CA GLU A 30 -4.47 6.75 -7.52
C GLU A 30 -4.53 6.42 -6.03
N ILE A 31 -5.44 7.07 -5.30
CA ILE A 31 -5.67 6.80 -3.87
C ILE A 31 -6.55 5.56 -3.76
N LEU A 32 -6.05 4.53 -3.10
CA LEU A 32 -6.80 3.31 -2.80
C LEU A 32 -7.51 3.39 -1.45
N GLY A 33 -6.91 4.06 -0.46
CA GLY A 33 -7.50 4.16 0.87
C GLY A 33 -6.78 5.11 1.81
N SER A 34 -7.38 5.34 2.97
CA SER A 34 -6.81 6.12 4.07
C SER A 34 -6.83 5.30 5.36
N TYR A 35 -5.72 5.27 6.07
CA TYR A 35 -5.46 4.37 7.19
C TYR A 35 -4.94 5.14 8.40
N VAL A 36 -5.13 4.56 9.58
CA VAL A 36 -4.64 5.13 10.84
C VAL A 36 -3.12 5.15 10.94
N ASN A 37 -2.43 4.22 10.28
CA ASN A 37 -0.97 4.15 10.23
C ASN A 37 -0.50 3.34 9.02
N ALA A 38 0.81 3.37 8.76
CA ALA A 38 1.41 2.67 7.63
C ALA A 38 1.35 1.14 7.73
N ALA A 39 1.27 0.57 8.94
CA ALA A 39 1.19 -0.87 9.11
C ALA A 39 -0.16 -1.39 8.61
N SER A 40 -1.26 -0.71 8.96
CA SER A 40 -2.59 -1.05 8.47
C SER A 40 -2.69 -0.94 6.94
N ALA A 41 -2.06 0.07 6.33
CA ALA A 41 -2.03 0.19 4.87
C ALA A 41 -1.22 -0.94 4.21
N ALA A 42 -0.10 -1.34 4.81
CA ALA A 42 0.73 -2.44 4.30
C ALA A 42 0.05 -3.81 4.47
N GLU A 43 -0.67 -4.02 5.57
CA GLU A 43 -1.49 -5.21 5.82
C GLU A 43 -2.57 -5.37 4.75
N ASP A 44 -3.22 -4.28 4.35
CA ASP A 44 -4.26 -4.31 3.32
C ASP A 44 -3.72 -4.76 1.95
N VAL A 45 -2.50 -4.30 1.61
CA VAL A 45 -1.77 -4.77 0.42
C VAL A 45 -1.40 -6.25 0.55
N TYR A 46 -1.00 -6.71 1.74
CA TYR A 46 -0.65 -8.11 2.00
C TYR A 46 -1.83 -9.07 1.84
N ILE A 47 -2.97 -8.76 2.47
CA ILE A 47 -4.19 -9.56 2.42
C ILE A 47 -4.96 -9.37 1.11
N GLN A 48 -4.58 -8.36 0.32
CA GLN A 48 -5.17 -7.99 -0.96
C GLN A 48 -6.64 -7.55 -0.84
N GLU A 49 -6.91 -6.64 0.09
CA GLU A 49 -8.21 -5.96 0.24
C GLU A 49 -8.10 -4.45 -0.06
N THR A 50 -7.24 -4.10 -1.02
CA THR A 50 -6.89 -2.71 -1.33
C THR A 50 -7.99 -1.94 -2.06
N GLY A 51 -8.99 -2.63 -2.59
CA GLY A 51 -10.02 -2.09 -3.48
C GLY A 51 -9.60 -2.06 -4.96
N TYR A 52 -8.36 -2.42 -5.29
CA TYR A 52 -7.88 -2.49 -6.67
C TYR A 52 -8.04 -3.91 -7.22
N PHE A 53 -9.03 -4.10 -8.08
CA PHE A 53 -9.49 -5.42 -8.55
C PHE A 53 -8.36 -6.34 -9.04
N GLU A 54 -7.44 -5.85 -9.88
CA GLU A 54 -6.37 -6.67 -10.42
C GLU A 54 -5.34 -7.10 -9.37
N TRP A 55 -5.17 -6.32 -8.29
CA TRP A 55 -4.35 -6.70 -7.13
C TRP A 55 -5.12 -7.60 -6.17
N ASP A 56 -6.41 -7.38 -5.96
CA ASP A 56 -7.18 -8.10 -4.95
C ASP A 56 -7.48 -9.55 -5.36
N TYR A 57 -7.59 -9.82 -6.68
CA TYR A 57 -7.96 -11.14 -7.20
C TYR A 57 -6.80 -12.00 -7.73
N GLN A 58 -5.55 -11.58 -7.55
CA GLN A 58 -4.38 -12.37 -7.99
C GLN A 58 -4.01 -13.49 -7.01
N THR A 59 -3.46 -14.57 -7.54
CA THR A 59 -3.04 -15.75 -6.76
C THR A 59 -1.52 -15.99 -6.73
N ASP A 60 -0.75 -15.29 -7.58
CA ASP A 60 0.66 -15.61 -7.90
C ASP A 60 1.56 -14.37 -7.95
N VAL A 61 1.53 -13.55 -6.90
CA VAL A 61 2.34 -12.33 -6.83
C VAL A 61 3.00 -12.27 -5.47
N GLY A 62 4.30 -11.93 -5.46
CA GLY A 62 5.03 -11.65 -4.23
C GLY A 62 4.34 -10.52 -3.48
N ARG A 63 3.87 -10.82 -2.27
CA ARG A 63 3.16 -9.87 -1.40
C ARG A 63 4.14 -9.38 -0.34
N PRO A 64 4.13 -8.08 0.01
CA PRO A 64 4.91 -7.63 1.16
C PRO A 64 4.22 -8.21 2.39
N ILE A 65 4.92 -9.03 3.20
CA ILE A 65 4.35 -9.63 4.41
C ILE A 65 4.30 -8.57 5.51
N THR A 66 5.27 -7.66 5.52
CA THR A 66 5.39 -6.59 6.52
C THR A 66 5.90 -5.29 5.91
N LEU A 67 5.84 -4.20 6.68
CA LEU A 67 6.47 -2.92 6.34
C LEU A 67 8.00 -3.02 6.11
N ALA A 68 8.66 -4.08 6.60
CA ALA A 68 10.09 -4.28 6.34
C ALA A 68 10.38 -4.64 4.88
N ASP A 69 9.39 -5.16 4.15
CA ASP A 69 9.48 -5.47 2.72
C ASP A 69 9.33 -4.23 1.84
N TRP A 70 9.03 -3.07 2.44
CA TRP A 70 8.88 -1.80 1.75
C TRP A 70 10.17 -0.99 1.81
N HIS A 71 10.52 -0.34 0.69
CA HIS A 71 11.58 0.65 0.68
C HIS A 71 11.12 1.92 1.40
N LYS A 72 11.94 2.37 2.35
CA LYS A 72 11.69 3.53 3.20
C LYS A 72 12.45 4.75 2.66
N ARG A 73 11.78 5.90 2.54
CA ARG A 73 12.39 7.19 2.17
C ARG A 73 12.03 8.29 3.17
#